data_AF-A0A0F9E4B4-F1
#
_entry.id   AF-A0A0F9E4B4-F1
#
_cell.length_a   1.000
_cell.length_b   1.000
_cell.length_c   1.000
_cell.angle_alpha   90.00
_cell.angle_beta   90.00
_cell.angle_gamma   90.00
#
_symmetry.space_group_name_H-M   'P 1'
#
loop_
_entity.id
_entity.type
_entity.pdbx_description
1 polymer ?
#
loop_
_entity_poly.entity_id
_entity_poly.type
_entity_poly.pdbx_seq_one_letter_code
_entity_poly.pdbx_strand_id
1 'polypeptide(L)'
;MPLFDQIKVKRRYTRSVNLERDLEVADSVNGYIITPKTLKLIDRFIESLTTPNATRAWTVTGVYGTGKSAFAHFLASLCSAKNDEIKKNAVKILNASRSNSSSKLTRKLSSKGLLKAVVTAQREPIAHSLIRGLKYGADRYWANARGQKGPIRSRLNELY
;
A
#
# COMPACT_ATOMS: atom_id res chain seq x y z
N MET A 1 -15.92 -14.60 -36.56
CA MET A 1 -14.81 -14.08 -35.74
C MET A 1 -14.44 -15.13 -34.70
N PRO A 2 -13.16 -15.54 -34.62
CA PRO A 2 -12.71 -16.46 -33.59
C PRO A 2 -12.69 -15.78 -32.21
N LEU A 3 -12.94 -16.57 -31.16
CA LEU A 3 -12.98 -16.10 -29.76
C LEU A 3 -11.68 -15.41 -29.32
N PHE A 4 -10.54 -15.82 -29.88
CA PHE A 4 -9.24 -15.24 -29.58
C PHE A 4 -9.13 -13.76 -29.96
N ASP A 5 -9.84 -13.32 -31.01
CA ASP A 5 -9.86 -11.90 -31.43
C ASP A 5 -10.72 -11.03 -30.50
N GLN A 6 -11.56 -11.66 -29.66
CA GLN A 6 -12.43 -10.98 -28.70
C GLN A 6 -11.85 -10.97 -27.28
N ILE A 7 -10.84 -11.79 -26.97
CA ILE A 7 -10.24 -11.90 -25.64
C ILE A 7 -8.85 -11.25 -25.64
N LYS A 8 -8.75 -10.04 -25.07
CA LYS A 8 -7.46 -9.40 -24.82
C LYS A 8 -7.00 -9.67 -23.39
N VAL A 9 -6.01 -10.54 -23.23
CA VAL A 9 -5.35 -10.76 -21.93
C VAL A 9 -4.48 -9.54 -21.61
N LYS A 10 -4.83 -8.81 -20.54
CA LYS A 10 -3.98 -7.72 -20.05
C LYS A 10 -2.73 -8.30 -19.40
N ARG A 11 -1.60 -8.30 -20.12
CA ARG A 11 -0.29 -8.83 -19.67
C ARG A 11 0.41 -7.99 -18.58
N ARG A 12 -0.29 -7.25 -17.73
CA ARG A 12 0.35 -6.50 -16.63
C ARG A 12 0.30 -7.37 -15.36
N TYR A 13 1.40 -7.38 -14.60
CA TYR A 13 1.76 -8.37 -13.55
C TYR A 13 2.35 -9.71 -14.02
N THR A 14 3.25 -9.70 -15.00
CA THR A 14 4.04 -10.88 -15.38
C THR A 14 5.21 -11.18 -14.43
N ARG A 15 5.45 -10.32 -13.43
CA ARG A 15 6.51 -10.48 -12.43
C ARG A 15 5.96 -10.47 -11.02
N SER A 16 6.65 -11.16 -10.12
CA SER A 16 6.39 -11.09 -8.69
C SER A 16 6.55 -9.66 -8.15
N VAL A 17 5.65 -9.27 -7.25
CA VAL A 17 5.69 -7.97 -6.56
C VAL A 17 6.80 -7.97 -5.53
N ASN A 18 7.65 -6.95 -5.57
CA ASN A 18 8.60 -6.65 -4.50
C ASN A 18 8.08 -5.43 -3.74
N LEU A 19 7.65 -5.63 -2.50
CA LEU A 19 6.98 -4.59 -1.70
C LEU A 19 7.84 -3.34 -1.50
N GLU A 20 9.12 -3.49 -1.17
CA GLU A 20 10.00 -2.35 -0.87
C GLU A 20 10.28 -1.54 -2.15
N ARG A 21 10.68 -2.21 -3.22
CA ARG A 21 11.02 -1.58 -4.50
C ARG A 21 9.80 -0.99 -5.22
N ASP A 22 8.69 -1.73 -5.26
CA ASP A 22 7.55 -1.37 -6.10
C ASP A 22 6.79 -0.15 -5.55
N LEU A 23 6.92 0.15 -4.25
CA LEU A 23 6.35 1.36 -3.63
C LEU A 23 6.87 2.67 -4.21
N GLU A 24 8.01 2.66 -4.87
CA GLU A 24 8.64 3.85 -5.47
C GLU A 24 8.20 4.05 -6.93
N VAL A 25 7.72 3.00 -7.58
CA VAL A 25 7.37 3.02 -8.99
C VAL A 25 5.87 3.27 -9.14
N ALA A 26 5.48 4.44 -9.64
CA ALA A 26 4.07 4.82 -9.75
C ALA A 26 3.22 3.83 -10.57
N ASP A 27 3.82 3.21 -11.58
CA ASP A 27 3.14 2.28 -12.48
C ASP A 27 3.09 0.83 -11.97
N SER A 28 3.78 0.51 -10.88
CA SER A 28 3.85 -0.85 -10.34
C SER A 28 2.49 -1.36 -9.81
N VAL A 29 1.55 -0.45 -9.54
CA VAL A 29 0.19 -0.77 -9.10
C VAL A 29 -0.76 -1.04 -10.29
N ASN A 30 -0.34 -0.69 -11.51
CA ASN A 30 -1.20 -0.78 -12.68
C ASN A 30 -1.46 -2.23 -13.07
N GLY A 31 -2.74 -2.57 -13.28
CA GLY A 31 -3.17 -3.92 -13.61
C GLY A 31 -3.56 -4.77 -12.41
N TYR A 32 -3.56 -4.21 -11.19
CA TYR A 32 -4.03 -4.92 -10.01
C TYR A 32 -5.52 -5.26 -10.20
N ILE A 33 -5.86 -6.53 -10.00
CA ILE A 33 -7.24 -7.01 -10.16
C ILE A 33 -7.90 -7.05 -8.79
N ILE A 34 -8.91 -6.20 -8.62
CA ILE A 34 -9.72 -6.19 -7.41
C ILE A 34 -10.63 -7.42 -7.41
N THR A 35 -10.66 -8.10 -6.25
CA THR A 35 -11.58 -9.21 -5.98
C THR A 35 -12.54 -8.84 -4.86
N PRO A 36 -13.67 -9.55 -4.69
CA PRO A 36 -14.56 -9.35 -3.55
C PRO A 36 -13.85 -9.49 -2.19
N LYS A 37 -12.87 -10.40 -2.08
CA LYS A 37 -12.06 -10.56 -0.86
C LYS A 37 -11.21 -9.32 -0.57
N THR A 38 -10.54 -8.79 -1.59
CA THR A 38 -9.75 -7.57 -1.48
C THR A 38 -10.62 -6.39 -1.01
N LEU A 39 -11.82 -6.22 -1.58
CA LEU A 39 -12.72 -5.14 -1.17
C LEU A 39 -13.10 -5.24 0.30
N LYS A 40 -13.46 -6.43 0.78
CA LYS A 40 -13.77 -6.67 2.20
C LYS A 40 -12.58 -6.30 3.11
N LEU A 41 -11.35 -6.64 2.71
CA LEU A 41 -10.15 -6.27 3.47
C LEU A 41 -9.93 -4.76 3.50
N ILE A 42 -10.15 -4.07 2.37
CA ILE A 42 -10.05 -2.61 2.29
C ILE A 42 -11.11 -1.95 3.19
N ASP A 43 -12.36 -2.43 3.15
CA ASP A 43 -13.43 -1.87 3.98
C ASP A 43 -13.13 -2.06 5.47
N ARG A 44 -12.64 -3.24 5.88
CA ARG A 44 -12.22 -3.50 7.27
C ARG A 44 -11.06 -2.59 7.69
N PHE A 45 -10.08 -2.36 6.81
CA PHE A 45 -9.00 -1.40 7.06
C PHE A 45 -9.56 0.00 7.27
N ILE A 46 -10.40 0.48 6.35
CA ILE A 46 -11.02 1.82 6.39
C ILE A 46 -11.86 2.02 7.66
N GLU A 47 -12.56 0.99 8.12
CA GLU A 47 -13.34 1.03 9.36
C GLU A 47 -12.43 1.19 10.59
N SER A 48 -11.37 0.39 10.68
CA SER A 48 -10.43 0.41 11.82
C SER A 48 -9.67 1.72 12.01
N LEU A 49 -9.55 2.54 10.95
CA LEU A 49 -8.91 3.86 11.02
C LEU A 49 -9.72 4.86 11.86
N THR A 50 -11.05 4.73 11.88
CA THR A 50 -11.92 5.70 12.56
C THR A 50 -12.57 5.15 13.82
N THR A 51 -12.66 3.84 13.97
CA THR A 51 -13.28 3.22 15.13
C THR A 51 -12.31 3.28 16.32
N PRO A 52 -12.69 3.95 17.44
CA PRO A 52 -11.90 3.92 18.67
C PRO A 52 -11.70 2.48 19.14
N ASN A 53 -10.51 2.16 19.67
CA ASN A 53 -10.16 0.84 20.21
C ASN A 53 -10.28 -0.35 19.23
N ALA A 54 -10.35 -0.10 17.92
CA ALA A 54 -10.36 -1.18 16.93
C ALA A 54 -8.99 -1.84 16.77
N THR A 55 -8.98 -3.15 16.49
CA THR A 55 -7.77 -3.90 16.13
C THR A 55 -7.18 -3.41 14.80
N ARG A 56 -5.94 -2.91 14.83
CA ARG A 56 -5.20 -2.40 13.65
C ARG A 56 -4.02 -3.27 13.23
N ALA A 57 -3.79 -4.39 13.91
CA ALA A 57 -2.80 -5.39 13.54
C ALA A 57 -3.52 -6.59 12.89
N TRP A 58 -3.14 -6.95 11.67
CA TRP A 58 -3.72 -8.10 10.97
C TRP A 58 -2.66 -8.93 10.28
N THR A 59 -2.98 -10.22 10.15
CA THR A 59 -2.22 -11.17 9.35
C THR A 59 -3.05 -11.53 8.12
N VAL A 60 -2.46 -11.39 6.93
CA VAL A 60 -3.09 -11.84 5.66
C VAL A 60 -2.44 -13.16 5.26
N THR A 61 -3.19 -14.26 5.36
CA THR A 61 -2.73 -15.61 5.04
C THR A 61 -3.35 -16.14 3.75
N GLY A 62 -2.73 -17.16 3.15
CA GLY A 62 -3.18 -17.80 1.91
C GLY A 62 -2.04 -18.48 1.17
N VAL A 63 -2.35 -19.39 0.25
CA VAL A 63 -1.34 -20.16 -0.50
C VAL A 63 -0.47 -19.26 -1.38
N TYR A 64 0.71 -19.74 -1.79
CA TYR A 64 1.57 -19.00 -2.70
C TYR A 64 0.83 -18.60 -3.99
N GLY A 65 1.17 -17.43 -4.57
CA GLY A 65 0.53 -16.94 -5.80
C GLY A 65 -0.87 -16.31 -5.65
N THR A 66 -1.49 -16.34 -4.47
CA THR A 66 -2.84 -15.74 -4.23
C THR A 66 -2.88 -14.21 -4.17
N GLY A 67 -1.77 -13.53 -4.45
CA GLY A 67 -1.74 -12.06 -4.51
C GLY A 67 -1.67 -11.33 -3.17
N LYS A 68 -1.26 -11.97 -2.07
CA LYS A 68 -1.10 -11.32 -0.74
C LYS A 68 -0.17 -10.10 -0.78
N SER A 69 1.04 -10.27 -1.33
CA SER A 69 1.99 -9.16 -1.49
C SER A 69 1.47 -8.12 -2.47
N ALA A 70 0.77 -8.52 -3.54
CA ALA A 70 0.14 -7.58 -4.46
C ALA A 70 -0.95 -6.75 -3.75
N PHE A 71 -1.74 -7.36 -2.87
CA PHE A 71 -2.71 -6.66 -2.04
C PHE A 71 -2.04 -5.68 -1.07
N ALA A 72 -0.98 -6.11 -0.36
CA ALA A 72 -0.25 -5.23 0.55
C ALA A 72 0.34 -4.02 -0.18
N HIS A 73 0.90 -4.23 -1.38
CA HIS A 73 1.38 -3.15 -2.24
C HIS A 73 0.24 -2.21 -2.69
N PHE A 74 -0.89 -2.76 -3.11
CA PHE A 74 -2.07 -1.98 -3.50
C PHE A 74 -2.61 -1.13 -2.35
N LEU A 75 -2.75 -1.72 -1.16
CA LEU A 75 -3.21 -1.02 0.05
C LEU A 75 -2.23 0.08 0.46
N ALA A 76 -0.93 -0.19 0.45
CA ALA A 76 0.09 0.80 0.74
C ALA A 76 0.08 1.94 -0.29
N SER A 77 -0.17 1.63 -1.58
CA SER A 77 -0.32 2.63 -2.65
C SER A 77 -1.50 3.57 -2.39
N LEU A 78 -2.66 3.02 -1.99
CA LEU A 78 -3.85 3.78 -1.58
C LEU A 78 -3.59 4.73 -0.39
N CYS A 79 -2.67 4.35 0.50
CA CYS A 79 -2.30 5.13 1.68
C CYS A 79 -1.29 6.25 1.42
N SER A 80 -0.84 6.45 0.18
CA SER A 80 0.17 7.49 -0.15
C SER A 80 -0.42 8.92 -0.09
N ALA A 81 0.41 9.92 -0.34
CA ALA A 81 -0.05 11.31 -0.35
C ALA A 81 -1.00 11.55 -1.54
N LYS A 82 -1.96 12.48 -1.39
CA LYS A 82 -2.99 12.78 -2.40
C LYS A 82 -2.40 13.11 -3.79
N ASN A 83 -1.23 13.73 -3.81
CA ASN A 83 -0.57 14.17 -5.03
C ASN A 83 0.33 13.10 -5.66
N ASP A 84 0.59 11.97 -4.98
CA ASP A 84 1.45 10.90 -5.50
C ASP A 84 0.75 10.18 -6.66
N GLU A 85 1.46 10.02 -7.78
CA GLU A 85 0.95 9.31 -8.97
C GLU A 85 0.52 7.87 -8.64
N ILE A 86 1.26 7.17 -7.76
CA ILE A 86 0.92 5.81 -7.35
C ILE A 86 -0.46 5.73 -6.68
N LYS A 87 -0.84 6.75 -5.90
CA LYS A 87 -2.18 6.82 -5.28
C LYS A 87 -3.24 7.12 -6.30
N LYS A 88 -2.99 8.04 -7.24
CA LYS A 88 -3.92 8.34 -8.33
C LYS A 88 -4.22 7.07 -9.13
N ASN A 89 -3.19 6.29 -9.46
CA ASN A 89 -3.33 5.01 -10.15
C ASN A 89 -4.12 4.00 -9.31
N ALA A 90 -3.79 3.83 -8.03
CA ALA A 90 -4.51 2.90 -7.15
C ALA A 90 -6.00 3.29 -6.96
N VAL A 91 -6.30 4.58 -6.82
CA VAL A 91 -7.67 5.09 -6.69
C VAL A 91 -8.46 4.90 -7.98
N LYS A 92 -7.85 5.08 -9.17
CA LYS A 92 -8.50 4.76 -10.45
C LYS A 92 -8.95 3.29 -10.50
N ILE A 93 -8.09 2.38 -10.06
CA ILE A 93 -8.41 0.94 -10.00
C ILE A 93 -9.54 0.68 -9.00
N LEU A 94 -9.51 1.30 -7.82
CA LEU A 94 -10.56 1.17 -6.81
C LEU A 94 -11.91 1.74 -7.27
N ASN A 95 -11.91 2.86 -7.98
CA ASN A 95 -13.13 3.44 -8.55
C ASN A 95 -13.75 2.55 -9.64
N ALA A 96 -12.91 1.86 -10.43
CA ALA A 96 -13.38 0.94 -11.46
C ALA A 96 -14.15 -0.26 -10.88
N SER A 97 -13.95 -0.62 -9.61
CA SER A 97 -14.71 -1.69 -8.95
C SER A 97 -16.13 -1.27 -8.52
N ARG A 98 -16.55 -0.02 -8.79
CA ARG A 98 -17.86 0.56 -8.40
C ARG A 98 -18.18 0.43 -6.90
N SER A 99 -17.16 0.32 -6.05
CA SER A 99 -17.32 0.28 -4.60
C SER A 99 -17.32 1.68 -4.00
N ASN A 100 -18.12 1.89 -2.95
CA ASN A 100 -18.08 3.10 -2.13
C ASN A 100 -16.80 3.21 -1.27
N SER A 101 -15.91 2.21 -1.30
CA SER A 101 -14.66 2.20 -0.51
C SER A 101 -13.73 3.38 -0.86
N SER A 102 -13.67 3.82 -2.11
CA SER A 102 -12.77 4.92 -2.52
C SER A 102 -13.13 6.26 -1.90
N SER A 103 -14.43 6.58 -1.85
CA SER A 103 -14.94 7.81 -1.25
C SER A 103 -14.78 7.79 0.28
N LYS A 104 -14.99 6.63 0.91
CA LYS A 104 -14.74 6.44 2.35
C LYS A 104 -13.26 6.61 2.68
N LEU A 105 -12.37 6.00 1.89
CA LEU A 105 -10.92 6.09 2.07
C LEU A 105 -10.43 7.54 1.95
N THR A 106 -10.86 8.24 0.90
CA THR A 106 -10.40 9.61 0.63
C THR A 106 -10.87 10.60 1.70
N ARG A 107 -12.05 10.38 2.29
CA ARG A 107 -12.55 11.19 3.41
C ARG A 107 -11.81 10.92 4.72
N LYS A 108 -11.40 9.67 4.96
CA LYS A 108 -10.78 9.26 6.23
C LYS A 108 -9.26 9.44 6.26
N LEU A 109 -8.58 9.43 5.12
CA LEU A 109 -7.14 9.65 5.04
C LEU A 109 -6.80 11.13 4.89
N SER A 110 -5.76 11.57 5.57
CA SER A 110 -5.20 12.91 5.39
C SER A 110 -4.67 13.11 3.96
N SER A 111 -4.55 14.37 3.54
CA SER A 111 -3.95 14.72 2.24
C SER A 111 -2.49 14.27 2.12
N LYS A 112 -1.77 14.17 3.25
CA LYS A 112 -0.40 13.65 3.33
C LYS A 112 -0.32 12.12 3.29
N GLY A 113 -1.45 11.42 3.38
CA GLY A 113 -1.48 9.96 3.49
C GLY A 113 -1.02 9.47 4.87
N LEU A 114 -0.58 8.20 4.92
CA LEU A 114 0.01 7.58 6.10
C LEU A 114 1.53 7.45 5.92
N LEU A 115 2.25 7.36 7.05
CA LEU A 115 3.63 6.89 7.04
C LEU A 115 3.62 5.39 6.71
N LYS A 116 4.30 5.01 5.63
CA LYS A 116 4.33 3.64 5.11
C LYS A 116 5.66 2.98 5.48
N ALA A 117 5.69 2.25 6.58
CA ALA A 117 6.83 1.44 6.98
C ALA A 117 6.66 0.03 6.41
N VAL A 118 7.16 -0.18 5.20
CA VAL A 118 7.04 -1.47 4.51
C VAL A 118 8.40 -2.14 4.47
N VAL A 119 8.44 -3.40 4.94
CA VAL A 119 9.65 -4.18 5.01
C VAL A 119 9.36 -5.64 4.73
N THR A 120 10.29 -6.31 4.06
CA THR A 120 10.33 -7.75 3.90
C THR A 120 11.26 -8.34 4.95
N ALA A 121 10.82 -9.44 5.58
CA ALA A 121 11.62 -10.14 6.56
C ALA A 121 12.90 -10.68 5.90
N GLN A 122 14.02 -10.53 6.60
CA GLN A 122 15.33 -10.99 6.17
C GLN A 122 15.97 -11.81 7.29
N ARG A 123 17.13 -12.40 7.04
CA ARG A 123 17.90 -13.14 8.05
C ARG A 123 18.60 -12.15 9.00
N GLU A 124 17.81 -11.47 9.82
CA GLU A 124 18.21 -10.45 10.78
C GLU A 124 17.24 -10.44 11.99
N PRO A 125 17.62 -9.84 13.13
CA PRO A 125 16.67 -9.61 14.23
C PRO A 125 15.46 -8.79 13.77
N ILE A 126 14.25 -9.17 14.20
CA ILE A 126 13.01 -8.47 13.80
C ILE A 126 13.03 -6.97 14.12
N ALA A 127 13.70 -6.59 15.22
CA ALA A 127 13.89 -5.19 15.59
C ALA A 127 14.60 -4.41 14.47
N HIS A 128 15.61 -5.00 13.82
CA HIS A 128 16.33 -4.36 12.72
C HIS A 128 15.43 -4.18 11.49
N SER A 129 14.64 -5.21 11.11
CA SER A 129 13.68 -5.07 10.03
C SER A 129 12.66 -3.95 10.30
N LEU A 130 12.17 -3.85 11.54
CA LEU A 130 11.23 -2.80 11.93
C LEU A 130 11.87 -1.41 11.87
N ILE A 131 13.06 -1.24 12.45
CA ILE A 131 13.80 0.04 12.42
C ILE A 131 14.07 0.46 10.98
N ARG A 132 14.53 -0.47 10.14
CA ARG A 132 14.76 -0.25 8.70
C ARG A 132 13.50 0.23 8.00
N GLY A 133 12.39 -0.50 8.14
CA GLY A 133 11.10 -0.12 7.54
C GLY A 133 10.58 1.23 8.02
N LEU A 134 10.69 1.51 9.32
CA LEU A 134 10.30 2.79 9.92
C LEU A 134 11.16 3.95 9.41
N LYS A 135 12.47 3.76 9.35
CA LYS A 135 13.43 4.76 8.84
C LYS A 135 13.13 5.11 7.39
N TYR A 136 13.04 4.11 6.51
CA TYR A 136 12.69 4.34 5.11
C TYR A 136 11.31 5.03 4.95
N GLY A 137 10.30 4.57 5.71
CA GLY A 137 8.97 5.18 5.69
C GLY A 137 8.96 6.63 6.17
N ALA A 138 9.70 6.93 7.24
CA ALA A 138 9.87 8.27 7.81
C ALA A 138 10.60 9.21 6.87
N ASP A 139 11.75 8.78 6.33
CA ASP A 139 12.56 9.57 5.41
C ASP A 139 11.73 9.98 4.19
N ARG A 140 10.94 9.05 3.65
CA ARG A 140 10.04 9.31 2.52
C ARG A 140 8.87 10.22 2.89
N TYR A 141 8.19 9.96 4.01
CA TYR A 141 7.03 10.75 4.42
C TYR A 141 7.40 12.23 4.65
N TRP A 142 8.60 12.49 5.17
CA TRP A 142 9.11 13.84 5.42
C TRP A 142 10.11 14.36 4.38
N ALA A 143 10.31 13.67 3.24
CA ALA A 143 11.28 14.10 2.23
C ALA A 143 11.00 15.52 1.70
N ASN A 144 9.72 15.82 1.46
CA ASN A 144 9.25 17.10 0.91
C ASN A 144 8.53 17.98 1.95
N ALA A 145 8.64 17.66 3.25
CA ALA A 145 7.98 18.42 4.30
C ALA A 145 8.71 19.75 4.53
N ARG A 146 8.03 20.88 4.30
CA ARG A 146 8.50 22.21 4.72
C ARG A 146 8.27 22.34 6.23
N GLY A 147 9.34 22.32 7.04
CA GLY A 147 9.28 22.47 8.50
C GLY A 147 10.07 21.40 9.27
N GLN A 148 9.90 21.36 10.59
CA GLN A 148 10.59 20.42 11.47
C GLN A 148 10.19 18.98 11.11
N LYS A 149 11.18 18.16 10.75
CA LYS A 149 11.02 16.71 10.54
C LYS A 149 10.55 16.09 11.85
N GLY A 150 9.66 15.09 11.79
CA GLY A 150 9.08 14.49 13.00
C GLY A 150 10.17 13.99 13.98
N PRO A 151 9.98 14.12 15.30
CA PRO A 151 11.00 13.82 16.31
C PRO A 151 11.47 12.36 16.29
N ILE A 152 10.66 11.46 15.73
CA ILE A 152 11.02 10.05 15.57
C ILE A 152 12.15 9.82 14.55
N ARG A 153 12.35 10.75 13.60
CA ARG A 153 13.33 10.59 12.53
C ARG A 153 14.78 10.65 13.05
N SER A 154 15.08 11.56 13.99
CA SER A 154 16.41 11.63 14.61
C SER A 154 16.70 10.37 15.42
N ARG A 155 15.74 9.91 16.23
CA ARG A 155 15.88 8.69 17.03
C ARG A 155 16.06 7.43 16.18
N LEU A 156 15.41 7.35 15.01
CA LEU A 156 15.62 6.24 14.07
C LEU A 156 17.00 6.26 13.40
N ASN A 157 17.68 7.42 13.34
CA ASN A 157 19.05 7.51 12.84
C ASN A 157 20.08 7.05 13.88
N GLU A 158 19.79 7.17 15.17
CA GLU A 158 20.66 6.71 16.26
C GLU A 158 20.61 5.18 16.44
N LEU A 159 19.51 4.54 16.02
CA LEU A 159 19.25 3.12 16.19
C LEU A 159 19.74 2.25 15.01
N TYR A 160 20.21 2.86 13.91
CA TYR A 160 20.63 2.18 12.69
C TYR A 160 22.09 2.51 12.39
#